data_AF-A0A165NR62-F1
#
_entry.id   AF-A0A165NR62-F1
#
_cell.length_a   1.000
_cell.length_b   1.000
_cell.length_c   1.000
_cell.angle_alpha   90.00
_cell.angle_beta   90.00
_cell.angle_gamma   90.00
#
_symmetry.space_group_name_H-M   'P 1'
#
loop_
_entity.id
_entity.type
_entity.pdbx_description
1 polymer ?
#
loop_
_entity_poly.entity_id
_entity_poly.type
_entity_poly.pdbx_seq_one_letter_code
_entity_poly.pdbx_strand_id
1 'polypeptide(L)'
;MCELFIKADTDLWESTTRSLRIDRMVTSVRLETYFWTILEEIAKRDDMSVGQLLTRLHNESIEAGHDLGNFTSFLRVCCLRYLSLQVTEDIPKDKSVPISTLNAPQLLKNERAYRAQTRAIENAS
;
A
#
# COMPACT_ATOMS: atom_id res chain seq x y z
N MET A 1 10.78 -9.41 22.21
CA MET A 1 9.71 -8.80 21.39
C MET A 1 9.91 -7.28 21.27
N CYS A 2 10.01 -6.52 22.36
CA CYS A 2 10.17 -5.06 22.28
C CYS A 2 11.46 -4.62 21.57
N GLU A 3 12.57 -5.34 21.78
CA GLU A 3 13.87 -5.01 21.15
C GLU A 3 13.80 -4.95 19.61
N LEU A 4 13.03 -5.84 18.98
CA LEU A 4 12.81 -5.88 17.53
C LEU A 4 12.24 -4.56 17.01
N PHE A 5 11.34 -3.92 17.77
CA PHE A 5 10.66 -2.70 17.36
C PHE A 5 11.38 -1.43 17.85
N ILE A 6 12.01 -1.48 19.03
CA ILE A 6 12.66 -0.32 19.66
C ILE A 6 14.06 -0.07 19.08
N LYS A 7 14.77 -1.12 18.65
CA LYS A 7 16.09 -0.98 18.00
C LYS A 7 16.02 -0.94 16.48
N ALA A 8 14.82 -0.78 15.91
CA ALA A 8 14.67 -0.54 14.50
C ALA A 8 15.31 0.81 14.10
N ASP A 9 15.73 0.91 12.84
CA ASP A 9 16.35 2.12 12.31
C ASP A 9 15.37 3.31 12.43
N THR A 10 15.82 4.41 13.02
CA THR A 10 15.01 5.60 13.26
C THR A 10 14.51 6.24 11.98
N ASP A 11 15.26 6.09 10.89
CA ASP A 11 14.94 6.66 9.59
C ASP A 11 13.61 6.11 9.05
N LEU A 12 13.19 4.91 9.49
CA LEU A 12 11.98 4.23 9.01
C LEU A 12 10.71 5.03 9.28
N TRP A 13 10.63 5.75 10.41
CA TRP A 13 9.48 6.56 10.82
C TRP A 13 9.69 8.06 10.61
N GLU A 14 10.83 8.48 10.07
CA GLU A 14 11.03 9.88 9.69
C GLU A 14 10.10 10.27 8.54
N SER A 15 9.40 11.39 8.72
CA SER A 15 8.40 11.86 7.74
C SER A 15 9.03 12.70 6.64
N THR A 16 9.10 12.14 5.44
CA THR A 16 9.58 12.81 4.23
C THR A 16 8.42 13.30 3.37
N THR A 17 8.51 14.54 2.89
CA THR A 17 7.54 15.15 1.98
C THR A 17 8.05 15.08 0.54
N ARG A 18 7.21 14.60 -0.39
CA ARG A 18 7.51 14.58 -1.82
C ARG A 18 6.41 15.32 -2.59
N SER A 19 6.82 16.14 -3.56
CA SER A 19 5.91 16.83 -4.47
C SER A 19 5.56 15.94 -5.66
N LEU A 20 4.27 15.74 -5.89
CA LEU A 20 3.71 14.93 -6.97
C LEU A 20 2.91 15.82 -7.90
N ARG A 21 2.92 15.52 -9.20
CA ARG A 21 2.09 16.23 -10.17
C ARG A 21 0.91 15.36 -10.55
N ILE A 22 -0.29 15.77 -10.16
CA ILE A 22 -1.55 15.06 -10.43
C ILE A 22 -2.45 16.04 -11.18
N ASP A 23 -2.89 15.68 -12.40
CA ASP A 23 -3.79 16.49 -13.23
C ASP A 23 -3.43 17.98 -13.33
N ARG A 24 -2.13 18.28 -13.52
CA ARG A 24 -1.51 19.62 -13.59
C ARG A 24 -1.41 20.39 -12.26
N MET A 25 -1.95 19.85 -11.17
CA MET A 25 -1.73 20.38 -9.82
C MET A 25 -0.49 19.74 -9.18
N VAL A 26 0.25 20.52 -8.39
CA VAL A 26 1.33 19.98 -7.56
C VAL A 26 0.76 19.69 -6.18
N THR A 27 0.68 18.41 -5.84
CA THR A 27 0.20 17.92 -4.55
C THR A 27 1.40 17.50 -3.70
N SER A 28 1.45 17.99 -2.46
CA SER A 28 2.48 17.63 -1.49
C SER A 28 2.00 16.45 -0.66
N VAL A 29 2.72 15.33 -0.70
CA VAL A 29 2.41 14.13 0.09
C VAL A 29 3.52 13.91 1.10
N ARG A 30 3.16 13.73 2.37
CA ARG A 30 4.08 13.48 3.48
C ARG A 30 3.86 12.09 4.05
N LEU A 31 4.87 11.23 3.96
CA LEU A 31 4.85 9.85 4.45
C LEU A 31 6.17 9.53 5.14
N GLU A 32 6.13 8.54 6.02
CA GLU A 32 7.30 7.94 6.65
C GLU A 32 8.18 7.24 5.59
N THR A 33 9.50 7.27 5.76
CA THR A 33 10.48 6.70 4.81
C THR A 33 10.18 5.25 4.44
N TYR A 34 9.71 4.45 5.39
CA TYR A 34 9.40 3.05 5.11
C TYR A 34 8.20 2.89 4.15
N PHE A 35 7.18 3.75 4.25
CA PHE A 35 6.08 3.74 3.28
C PHE A 35 6.55 4.16 1.89
N TRP A 36 7.45 5.13 1.78
CA TRP A 36 8.05 5.48 0.50
C TRP A 36 8.79 4.30 -0.14
N THR A 37 9.55 3.55 0.66
CA THR A 37 10.28 2.37 0.20
C THR A 37 9.33 1.29 -0.34
N ILE A 38 8.21 1.04 0.34
CA ILE A 38 7.20 0.08 -0.12
C ILE A 38 6.51 0.57 -1.40
N LEU A 39 6.16 1.85 -1.49
CA LEU A 39 5.55 2.42 -2.71
C LEU A 39 6.49 2.35 -3.92
N GLU A 40 7.78 2.58 -3.71
CA GLU A 40 8.81 2.45 -4.75
C GLU A 40 8.94 1.00 -5.22
N GLU A 41 8.88 0.03 -4.30
CA GLU A 41 8.85 -1.39 -4.66
C GLU A 41 7.61 -1.74 -5.50
N ILE A 42 6.42 -1.37 -5.03
CA ILE A 42 5.15 -1.60 -5.75
C ILE A 42 5.24 -1.01 -7.15
N ALA A 43 5.71 0.23 -7.29
CA ALA A 43 5.85 0.88 -8.59
C ALA A 43 6.84 0.15 -9.49
N LYS A 44 7.99 -0.26 -8.94
CA LYS A 44 9.04 -0.97 -9.69
C LYS A 44 8.56 -2.33 -10.22
N ARG A 45 7.68 -3.03 -9.48
CA ARG A 45 7.13 -4.33 -9.93
C ARG A 45 6.37 -4.22 -11.26
N ASP A 46 5.74 -3.09 -11.51
CA ASP A 46 5.00 -2.82 -12.75
C ASP A 46 5.74 -1.86 -13.69
N ASP A 47 7.06 -1.72 -13.54
CA ASP A 47 7.93 -0.83 -14.33
C ASP A 47 7.46 0.64 -14.35
N MET A 48 6.96 1.11 -13.21
CA MET A 48 6.50 2.48 -13.00
C MET A 48 7.43 3.23 -12.05
N SER A 49 7.53 4.55 -12.24
CA SER A 49 8.00 5.44 -11.19
C SER A 49 6.95 5.56 -10.07
N VAL A 50 7.39 5.86 -8.85
CA VAL A 50 6.47 6.11 -7.72
C VAL A 50 5.47 7.24 -8.04
N GLY A 51 5.88 8.25 -8.80
CA GLY A 51 4.99 9.33 -9.23
C GLY A 51 3.87 8.85 -10.15
N GLN A 52 4.16 7.97 -11.11
CA GLN A 52 3.15 7.36 -11.98
C GLN A 52 2.18 6.48 -11.20
N LEU A 53 2.70 5.64 -10.28
CA LEU A 53 1.86 4.82 -9.40
C LEU A 53 0.89 5.69 -8.59
N LEU A 54 1.40 6.74 -7.93
CA LEU A 54 0.56 7.59 -7.08
C LEU A 54 -0.48 8.39 -7.87
N THR A 55 -0.12 8.88 -9.05
CA THR A 55 -1.07 9.56 -9.94
C THR A 55 -2.18 8.62 -10.39
N ARG A 56 -1.83 7.39 -10.77
CA ARG A 56 -2.79 6.37 -11.18
C ARG A 56 -3.74 5.99 -10.04
N LEU A 57 -3.18 5.71 -8.85
CA LEU A 57 -3.97 5.41 -7.65
C LEU A 57 -4.92 6.54 -7.28
N HIS A 58 -4.47 7.79 -7.36
CA HIS A 58 -5.32 8.95 -7.11
C HIS A 58 -6.49 8.99 -8.10
N ASN A 59 -6.21 8.95 -9.40
CA ASN A 59 -7.22 9.10 -10.44
C ASN A 59 -8.25 7.97 -10.42
N GLU A 60 -7.79 6.71 -10.34
CA GLU A 60 -8.68 5.54 -10.25
C GLU A 60 -9.53 5.57 -8.97
N SER A 61 -9.00 6.11 -7.87
CA SER A 61 -9.79 6.20 -6.64
C SER A 61 -10.90 7.25 -6.72
N ILE A 62 -10.64 8.39 -7.36
CA ILE A 62 -11.68 9.40 -7.64
C ILE A 62 -12.73 8.82 -8.60
N GLU A 63 -12.33 8.11 -9.65
CA GLU A 63 -13.24 7.45 -10.58
C GLU A 63 -14.12 6.39 -9.89
N ALA A 64 -13.57 5.69 -8.90
CA ALA A 64 -14.31 4.75 -8.06
C ALA A 64 -15.23 5.42 -7.01
N GLY A 65 -15.27 6.76 -6.96
CA GLY A 65 -16.11 7.53 -6.03
C GLY A 65 -15.58 7.58 -4.60
N HIS A 66 -14.29 7.31 -4.38
CA HIS A 66 -13.69 7.43 -3.06
C HIS A 66 -13.48 8.90 -2.69
N ASP A 67 -13.89 9.27 -1.47
CA ASP A 67 -13.47 10.53 -0.86
C ASP A 67 -12.03 10.38 -0.36
N LEU A 68 -11.08 10.93 -1.13
CA LEU A 68 -9.66 10.93 -0.79
C LEU A 68 -9.27 12.04 0.20
N GLY A 69 -10.20 12.53 1.02
CA GLY A 69 -9.96 13.54 2.07
C GLY A 69 -8.70 13.30 2.93
N ASN A 70 -8.21 12.05 3.02
CA ASN A 70 -6.87 11.74 3.47
C ASN A 70 -6.12 10.73 2.57
N PHE A 71 -5.74 11.16 1.36
CA PHE A 71 -4.95 10.37 0.40
C PHE A 71 -3.70 9.74 1.03
N THR A 72 -3.01 10.45 1.92
CA THR A 72 -1.85 9.94 2.65
C THR A 72 -2.18 8.70 3.48
N SER A 73 -3.31 8.70 4.21
CA SER A 73 -3.75 7.51 4.96
C SER A 73 -4.09 6.35 4.04
N PHE A 74 -4.72 6.63 2.89
CA PHE A 74 -4.97 5.62 1.86
C PHE A 74 -3.66 4.94 1.41
N LEU A 75 -2.61 5.72 1.13
CA LEU A 75 -1.31 5.17 0.72
C LEU A 75 -0.66 4.30 1.80
N ARG A 76 -0.75 4.68 3.08
CA ARG A 76 -0.28 3.82 4.18
C ARG A 76 -1.03 2.49 4.22
N VAL A 77 -2.36 2.52 4.05
CA VAL A 77 -3.18 1.31 3.98
C VAL A 77 -2.84 0.46 2.77
N CYS A 78 -2.56 1.05 1.60
CA CYS A 78 -2.08 0.33 0.42
C CYS A 78 -0.79 -0.46 0.72
N CYS A 79 0.19 0.18 1.38
CA CYS A 79 1.45 -0.47 1.74
C CYS A 79 1.25 -1.64 2.71
N LEU A 80 0.47 -1.43 3.78
CA LEU A 80 0.18 -2.49 4.75
C LEU A 80 -0.60 -3.65 4.11
N ARG A 81 -1.55 -3.33 3.23
CA ARG A 81 -2.33 -4.32 2.49
C ARG A 81 -1.46 -5.12 1.53
N TYR A 82 -0.53 -4.48 0.83
CA TYR A 82 0.46 -5.15 -0.01
C TYR A 82 1.28 -6.18 0.77
N LEU A 83 1.84 -5.78 1.92
CA LEU A 83 2.60 -6.68 2.78
C LEU A 83 1.74 -7.80 3.38
N SER A 84 0.51 -7.49 3.79
CA SER A 84 -0.44 -8.49 4.31
C SER A 84 -0.77 -9.55 3.26
N LEU A 85 -0.98 -9.14 2.01
CA LEU A 85 -1.26 -10.09 0.92
C LEU A 85 -0.04 -10.94 0.55
N GLN A 86 1.19 -10.47 0.84
CA GLN A 86 2.38 -11.31 0.75
C GLN A 86 2.47 -12.34 1.89
N VAL A 87 1.93 -12.03 3.06
CA VAL A 87 1.86 -12.97 4.20
C VAL A 87 0.84 -14.08 3.92
N THR A 88 -0.28 -13.76 3.27
CA THR A 88 -1.30 -14.76 2.86
C THR A 88 -0.97 -15.46 1.54
N GLU A 89 0.21 -15.19 0.96
CA GLU A 89 0.66 -15.72 -0.33
C GLU A 89 -0.22 -15.37 -1.55
N ASP A 90 -1.18 -14.45 -1.35
CA ASP A 90 -2.04 -13.88 -2.38
C ASP A 90 -1.24 -12.98 -3.35
N ILE A 91 -0.19 -12.33 -2.86
CA ILE A 91 0.81 -11.64 -3.67
C ILE A 91 2.16 -12.37 -3.52
N PRO A 92 2.82 -12.77 -4.61
CA PRO A 92 4.16 -13.35 -4.54
C PRO A 92 5.17 -12.39 -3.91
N LYS A 93 6.05 -12.94 -3.07
CA LYS A 93 7.24 -12.23 -2.54
C LYS A 93 8.32 -12.01 -3.60
N ASP A 94 8.25 -12.75 -4.70
CA ASP A 94 9.08 -12.51 -5.88
C ASP A 94 8.72 -11.15 -6.50
N LYS A 95 9.65 -10.20 -6.39
CA LYS A 95 9.50 -8.83 -6.89
C LYS A 95 9.64 -8.72 -8.41
N SER A 96 10.00 -9.80 -9.11
CA SER A 96 10.01 -9.82 -10.58
C SER A 96 8.62 -10.02 -11.19
N VAL A 97 7.64 -10.49 -10.40
CA VAL A 97 6.26 -10.70 -10.84
C VAL A 97 5.50 -9.38 -10.78
N PRO A 98 5.00 -8.84 -11.91
CA PRO A 98 4.23 -7.59 -11.90
C PRO A 98 2.89 -7.77 -11.20
N ILE A 99 2.49 -6.80 -10.35
CA ILE A 99 1.23 -6.87 -9.60
C ILE A 99 0.04 -6.81 -10.55
N SER A 100 0.18 -6.09 -11.67
CA SER A 100 -0.81 -6.00 -12.75
C SER A 100 -1.17 -7.35 -13.38
N THR A 101 -0.34 -8.38 -13.25
CA THR A 101 -0.62 -9.73 -13.80
C THR A 101 -1.49 -10.59 -12.88
N LEU A 102 -1.70 -10.15 -11.64
CA LEU A 102 -2.45 -10.90 -10.63
C LEU A 102 -3.97 -10.76 -10.84
N ASN A 103 -4.73 -11.79 -10.49
CA ASN A 103 -6.19 -11.80 -10.58
C ASN A 103 -6.82 -11.00 -9.43
N ALA A 104 -6.91 -9.67 -9.58
CA ALA A 104 -7.44 -8.77 -8.55
C ALA A 104 -8.84 -9.16 -8.02
N PRO A 105 -9.83 -9.54 -8.86
CA PRO A 105 -11.12 -10.04 -8.35
C PRO A 105 -11.01 -11.23 -7.39
N GLN A 106 -10.16 -12.20 -7.71
CA GLN A 106 -9.93 -13.36 -6.85
C GLN A 106 -9.21 -12.96 -5.55
N LEU A 107 -8.17 -12.13 -5.61
CA LEU A 107 -7.46 -11.65 -4.43
C LEU A 107 -8.38 -10.89 -3.47
N LEU A 108 -9.25 -10.02 -4.01
CA LEU A 108 -10.25 -9.30 -3.22
C LEU A 108 -11.26 -10.24 -2.56
N LYS A 109 -11.61 -11.37 -3.21
CA LYS A 109 -12.48 -12.39 -2.62
C LYS A 109 -11.77 -13.13 -1.49
N ASN A 110 -10.51 -13.52 -1.67
CA ASN A 110 -9.69 -14.17 -0.65
C ASN A 110 -9.52 -13.27 0.58
N GLU A 111 -9.18 -12.00 0.37
CA GLU A 111 -9.01 -11.01 1.44
C GLU A 111 -10.29 -10.81 2.25
N ARG A 112 -11.46 -10.74 1.60
CA ARG A 112 -12.75 -10.66 2.30
C ARG A 112 -13.03 -11.89 3.15
N ALA A 113 -12.74 -13.08 2.62
CA ALA A 113 -12.93 -14.33 3.35
C ALA A 113 -12.00 -14.40 4.58
N TYR A 114 -10.73 -14.05 4.41
CA TYR A 114 -9.76 -13.99 5.51
C TYR A 114 -10.21 -13.04 6.62
N ARG A 115 -10.59 -11.80 6.28
CA ARG A 115 -11.07 -10.81 7.27
C ARG A 115 -12.35 -11.25 7.99
N ALA A 116 -13.27 -11.93 7.29
CA ALA A 116 -14.49 -12.45 7.90
C ALA A 116 -14.17 -13.55 8.93
N GLN A 117 -13.21 -14.43 8.60
CA GLN A 117 -12.77 -15.50 9.50
C GLN A 117 -12.06 -14.94 10.75
N THR A 118 -11.14 -13.99 10.58
CA THR A 118 -10.44 -13.36 11.72
C THR A 118 -11.42 -12.70 12.68
N ARG A 119 -12.40 -11.94 12.16
CA ARG A 119 -13.44 -11.31 12.99
C ARG A 119 -14.30 -12.33 13.75
N ALA A 120 -14.61 -13.48 13.13
CA ALA A 120 -15.38 -14.52 13.79
C ALA A 120 -14.61 -15.15 14.96
N ILE A 121 -13.29 -15.31 14.83
CA ILE A 121 -12.42 -15.83 15.91
C ILE A 121 -12.30 -14.80 17.05
N GLU A 122 -12.11 -13.52 16.72
CA GLU A 122 -12.04 -12.43 17.71
C GLU A 122 -13.33 -12.30 18.51
N ASN A 123 -14.50 -12.42 17.87
CA ASN A 123 -15.80 -12.35 18.55
C ASN A 123 -16.15 -13.60 19.37
N ALA A 124 -15.44 -14.71 19.16
CA ALA A 124 -15.62 -15.97 19.89
C ALA A 124 -14.69 -16.09 21.11
N SER A 125 -13.78 -15.12 21.31
CA SER A 125 -12.82 -15.03 22.40
C SER A 125 -13.25 -14.01 23.45
#